data_AF-A0A6M5Z3E8-F1
#
_entry.id   AF-A0A6M5Z3E8-F1
#
_cell.length_a   1.000
_cell.length_b   1.000
_cell.length_c   1.000
_cell.angle_alpha   90.00
_cell.angle_beta   90.00
_cell.angle_gamma   90.00
#
_symmetry.space_group_name_H-M   'P 1'
#
loop_
_entity.id
_entity.type
_entity.pdbx_description
1 polymer ?
#
loop_
_entity_poly.entity_id
_entity_poly.type
_entity_poly.pdbx_seq_one_letter_code
_entity_poly.pdbx_strand_id
1 'polypeptide(L)'
;MAEGTPVAKRKKAQPWDAVFDRIRVSRNPAWVCVPLATETDLYAIESQLESRLPQSYREFMKRFGPGELMSWIQLDQFSPSITGFLDVVGHTSDCRKYVEEAGNRFPNAGWFQQLVYFASSGGGDWYCWDPSAQVPPGYECPYLCLRHGHEHNPVAAGNTFWEFVTWADADVRSWRYSEPDESPPNGIEFCPSYLRDKEKPRALDVHLWLACNNHTARDLALSIRDHGRTDAFPILADALQEAGCTNADLLDSCRTGDPDIDGAWVLRVLLRDA
;
A
#
# COMPACT_ATOMS: atom_id res chain seq x y z
N MET A 1 30.22 37.78 -11.59
CA MET A 1 28.80 37.43 -11.79
C MET A 1 28.57 36.14 -11.06
N ALA A 2 27.82 36.15 -9.96
CA ALA A 2 27.58 34.97 -9.14
C ALA A 2 26.23 34.36 -9.54
N GLU A 3 26.26 33.14 -10.06
CA GLU A 3 25.09 32.33 -10.35
C GLU A 3 24.47 31.86 -9.03
N GLY A 4 23.24 32.30 -8.77
CA GLY A 4 22.45 31.84 -7.63
C GLY A 4 21.92 30.43 -7.89
N THR A 5 22.33 29.48 -7.06
CA THR A 5 21.76 28.13 -6.99
C THR A 5 20.27 28.23 -6.62
N PRO A 6 19.35 27.51 -7.30
CA PRO A 6 17.95 27.55 -6.95
C PRO A 6 17.72 26.79 -5.63
N VAL A 7 17.36 27.53 -4.58
CA VAL A 7 16.89 26.96 -3.32
C VAL A 7 15.54 26.29 -3.59
N ALA A 8 15.52 24.96 -3.57
CA ALA A 8 14.28 24.19 -3.66
C ALA A 8 13.30 24.66 -2.57
N LYS A 9 12.13 25.16 -2.96
CA LYS A 9 11.07 25.56 -2.03
C LYS A 9 10.68 24.35 -1.18
N ARG A 10 10.97 24.38 0.11
CA ARG A 10 10.52 23.37 1.08
C ARG A 10 8.99 23.25 0.96
N LYS A 11 8.52 22.07 0.57
CA LYS A 11 7.08 21.75 0.49
C LYS A 11 6.47 22.01 1.87
N LYS A 12 5.37 22.76 1.95
CA LYS A 12 4.70 23.05 3.22
C LYS A 12 4.22 21.73 3.82
N ALA A 13 4.61 21.46 5.07
CA ALA A 13 4.17 20.28 5.82
C ALA A 13 2.64 20.23 5.84
N GLN A 14 2.10 19.06 5.52
CA GLN A 14 0.68 18.79 5.49
C GLN A 14 0.22 18.15 6.80
N PRO A 15 -1.07 18.29 7.18
CA PRO A 15 -1.57 17.74 8.45
C PRO A 15 -1.36 16.23 8.60
N TRP A 16 -1.47 15.46 7.49
CA TRP A 16 -1.32 14.01 7.49
C TRP A 16 0.12 13.52 7.61
N ASP A 17 1.13 14.36 7.34
CA ASP A 17 2.55 13.93 7.33
C ASP A 17 2.95 13.31 8.69
N ALA A 18 2.49 13.88 9.80
CA ALA A 18 2.78 13.37 11.15
C ALA A 18 2.25 11.95 11.41
N VAL A 19 1.11 11.59 10.81
CA VAL A 19 0.55 10.23 10.92
C VAL A 19 1.24 9.31 9.92
N PHE A 20 1.41 9.76 8.68
CA PHE A 20 2.00 8.94 7.62
C PHE A 20 3.46 8.58 7.89
N ASP A 21 4.22 9.44 8.58
CA ASP A 21 5.61 9.16 8.96
C ASP A 21 5.73 8.11 10.09
N ARG A 22 4.62 7.83 10.80
CA ARG A 22 4.52 6.72 11.76
C ARG A 22 4.23 5.39 11.08
N ILE A 23 3.85 5.38 9.80
CA ILE A 23 3.56 4.14 9.08
C ILE A 23 4.86 3.35 8.87
N ARG A 24 4.77 2.04 9.07
CA ARG A 24 5.83 1.07 8.88
C ARG A 24 5.37 0.10 7.81
N VAL A 25 5.91 0.27 6.62
CA VAL A 25 5.60 -0.56 5.47
C VAL A 25 6.32 -1.90 5.63
N SER A 26 5.56 -2.99 5.72
CA SER A 26 6.06 -4.36 5.68
C SER A 26 5.59 -5.01 4.37
N ARG A 27 6.50 -5.58 3.58
CA ARG A 27 6.09 -6.40 2.41
C ARG A 27 7.06 -7.54 2.19
N ASN A 28 6.55 -8.66 1.67
CA ASN A 28 7.39 -9.78 1.29
C ASN A 28 8.27 -9.36 0.09
N PRO A 29 9.60 -9.50 0.17
CA PRO A 29 10.49 -9.07 -0.90
C PRO A 29 10.35 -9.89 -2.20
N ALA A 30 9.67 -11.03 -2.13
CA ALA A 30 9.30 -11.84 -3.29
C ALA A 30 8.03 -11.36 -4.01
N TRP A 31 7.35 -10.32 -3.53
CA TRP A 31 6.11 -9.83 -4.14
C TRP A 31 6.36 -8.72 -5.16
N VAL A 32 5.56 -8.73 -6.22
CA VAL A 32 5.34 -7.58 -7.09
C VAL A 32 4.14 -6.82 -6.54
N CYS A 33 4.36 -5.64 -5.96
CA CYS A 33 3.27 -4.82 -5.41
C CYS A 33 2.38 -4.22 -6.49
N VAL A 34 1.14 -3.91 -6.10
CA VAL A 34 0.26 -3.06 -6.92
C VAL A 34 0.93 -1.69 -7.11
N PRO A 35 0.96 -1.15 -8.34
CA PRO A 35 1.48 0.19 -8.59
C PRO A 35 0.79 1.26 -7.74
N LEU A 36 1.55 2.27 -7.33
CA LEU A 36 1.00 3.43 -6.64
C LEU A 36 0.00 4.16 -7.54
N ALA A 37 -1.07 4.66 -6.94
CA ALA A 37 -2.11 5.35 -7.70
C ALA A 37 -1.54 6.61 -8.37
N THR A 38 -1.86 6.82 -9.65
CA THR A 38 -1.57 8.08 -10.34
C THR A 38 -2.73 9.05 -10.18
N GLU A 39 -2.49 10.34 -10.46
CA GLU A 39 -3.59 11.33 -10.49
C GLU A 39 -4.71 10.90 -11.47
N THR A 40 -4.33 10.32 -12.61
CA THR A 40 -5.28 9.82 -13.61
C THR A 40 -6.16 8.71 -13.04
N ASP A 41 -5.58 7.74 -12.32
CA ASP A 41 -6.33 6.64 -11.71
C ASP A 41 -7.34 7.17 -10.69
N LEU A 42 -6.91 8.12 -9.85
CA LEU A 42 -7.77 8.74 -8.85
C LEU A 42 -8.93 9.51 -9.47
N TYR A 43 -8.69 10.29 -10.54
CA TYR A 43 -9.77 10.98 -11.25
C TYR A 43 -10.74 10.02 -11.95
N ALA A 44 -10.24 8.92 -12.50
CA ALA A 44 -11.09 7.90 -13.12
C ALA A 44 -12.03 7.26 -12.09
N ILE A 45 -11.54 7.05 -10.86
CA ILE A 45 -12.36 6.51 -9.77
C ILE A 45 -13.37 7.53 -9.25
N GLU A 46 -12.97 8.80 -9.08
CA GLU A 46 -13.92 9.86 -8.72
C GLU A 46 -15.07 9.99 -9.72
N SER A 47 -14.75 9.85 -11.01
CA SER A 47 -15.76 9.87 -12.08
C SER A 47 -16.72 8.68 -12.00
N GLN A 48 -16.23 7.48 -11.65
CA GLN A 48 -17.07 6.28 -11.52
C GLN A 48 -17.92 6.29 -10.26
N LEU A 49 -17.40 6.84 -9.17
CA LEU A 49 -18.12 6.99 -7.90
C LEU A 49 -19.12 8.16 -7.91
N GLU A 50 -19.03 9.05 -8.91
CA GLU A 50 -19.71 10.36 -8.94
C GLU A 50 -19.47 11.17 -7.67
N SER A 51 -18.28 11.02 -7.07
CA SER A 51 -17.92 11.58 -5.78
C SER A 51 -16.42 11.86 -5.72
N ARG A 52 -16.03 12.91 -5.00
CA ARG A 52 -14.62 13.26 -4.83
C ARG A 52 -14.00 12.40 -3.73
N LEU A 53 -12.72 12.07 -3.88
CA LEU A 53 -11.95 11.37 -2.85
C LEU A 53 -11.44 12.38 -1.82
N PRO A 54 -11.50 12.08 -0.51
CA PRO A 54 -10.86 12.89 0.52
C PRO A 54 -9.37 13.11 0.23
N GLN A 55 -8.89 14.33 0.46
CA GLN A 55 -7.57 14.76 0.00
C GLN A 55 -6.44 13.90 0.58
N SER A 56 -6.48 13.63 1.88
CA SER A 56 -5.49 12.79 2.55
C SER A 56 -5.56 11.32 2.17
N TYR A 57 -6.74 10.82 1.80
CA TYR A 57 -6.87 9.48 1.22
C TYR A 57 -6.16 9.38 -0.14
N ARG A 58 -6.32 10.40 -1.01
CA ARG A 58 -5.56 10.48 -2.28
C ARG A 58 -4.06 10.46 -2.03
N GLU A 59 -3.58 11.24 -1.06
CA GLU A 59 -2.15 11.31 -0.75
C GLU A 59 -1.61 10.01 -0.17
N PHE A 60 -2.39 9.34 0.69
CA PHE A 60 -2.03 8.02 1.19
C PHE A 60 -1.85 7.04 0.05
N MET A 61 -2.81 7.01 -0.87
CA MET A 61 -2.82 6.08 -1.99
C MET A 61 -1.71 6.32 -3.01
N LYS A 62 -1.32 7.58 -3.20
CA LYS A 62 -0.12 7.94 -3.98
C LYS A 62 1.18 7.55 -3.29
N ARG A 63 1.22 7.53 -1.95
CA ARG A 63 2.43 7.26 -1.16
C ARG A 63 2.62 5.78 -0.84
N PHE A 64 1.55 5.06 -0.56
CA PHE A 64 1.56 3.69 -0.04
C PHE A 64 0.76 2.71 -0.89
N GLY A 65 -0.25 3.19 -1.64
CA GLY A 65 -1.13 2.35 -2.43
C GLY A 65 -2.20 1.62 -1.58
N PRO A 66 -2.97 0.71 -2.20
CA PRO A 66 -3.89 -0.15 -1.48
C PRO A 66 -3.12 -1.21 -0.67
N GLY A 67 -3.74 -1.75 0.36
CA GLY A 67 -3.08 -2.68 1.25
C GLY A 67 -3.80 -2.86 2.56
N GLU A 68 -3.18 -3.61 3.45
CA GLU A 68 -3.73 -3.97 4.74
C GLU A 68 -3.11 -3.11 5.84
N LEU A 69 -3.94 -2.34 6.54
CA LEU A 69 -3.56 -1.66 7.77
C LEU A 69 -3.65 -2.64 8.94
N MET A 70 -2.58 -2.68 9.74
CA MET A 70 -2.49 -3.46 10.97
C MET A 70 -2.84 -4.95 10.78
N SER A 71 -2.57 -5.53 9.60
CA SER A 71 -2.95 -6.92 9.28
C SER A 71 -4.40 -7.25 9.66
N TRP A 72 -5.30 -6.30 9.41
CA TRP A 72 -6.71 -6.44 9.76
C TRP A 72 -7.65 -5.72 8.80
N ILE A 73 -7.32 -4.47 8.44
CA ILE A 73 -8.18 -3.60 7.64
C ILE A 73 -7.62 -3.54 6.23
N GLN A 74 -8.28 -4.19 5.30
CA GLN A 74 -7.95 -4.20 3.89
C GLN A 74 -8.52 -2.96 3.20
N LEU A 75 -7.65 -2.04 2.76
CA LEU A 75 -8.00 -0.94 1.88
C LEU A 75 -8.17 -1.44 0.43
N ASP A 76 -9.22 -0.99 -0.22
CA ASP A 76 -9.59 -1.43 -1.56
C ASP A 76 -8.68 -0.86 -2.66
N GLN A 77 -8.64 -1.54 -3.80
CA GLN A 77 -7.85 -1.13 -4.96
C GLN A 77 -8.61 -0.10 -5.83
N PHE A 78 -7.92 0.50 -6.82
CA PHE A 78 -8.51 1.44 -7.79
C PHE A 78 -8.64 0.88 -9.21
N SER A 79 -8.17 -0.35 -9.42
CA SER A 79 -8.21 -1.01 -10.72
C SER A 79 -8.98 -2.31 -10.56
N PRO A 80 -9.73 -2.75 -11.60
CA PRO A 80 -10.43 -4.03 -11.54
C PRO A 80 -9.50 -5.14 -11.08
N SER A 81 -9.99 -5.87 -10.10
CA SER A 81 -9.31 -6.92 -9.35
C SER A 81 -8.49 -7.87 -10.23
N ILE A 82 -7.16 -7.70 -10.26
CA ILE A 82 -6.25 -8.74 -10.79
C ILE A 82 -6.07 -9.86 -9.74
N THR A 83 -6.42 -9.58 -8.48
CA THR A 83 -5.96 -10.31 -7.29
C THR A 83 -7.09 -10.89 -6.44
N GLY A 84 -8.34 -10.84 -6.91
CA GLY A 84 -9.52 -11.26 -6.15
C GLY A 84 -10.01 -10.25 -5.10
N PHE A 85 -9.23 -9.21 -4.77
CA PHE A 85 -9.66 -8.09 -3.92
C PHE A 85 -10.55 -7.11 -4.68
N LEU A 86 -11.58 -6.57 -4.03
CA LEU A 86 -12.49 -5.59 -4.64
C LEU A 86 -11.79 -4.24 -4.85
N ASP A 87 -12.22 -3.54 -5.91
CA ASP A 87 -11.93 -2.12 -6.05
C ASP A 87 -13.00 -1.29 -5.31
N VAL A 88 -12.68 -0.02 -5.01
CA VAL A 88 -13.57 0.88 -4.25
C VAL A 88 -14.95 1.01 -4.91
N VAL A 89 -15.03 0.96 -6.24
CA VAL A 89 -16.29 1.12 -6.99
C VAL A 89 -17.17 -0.12 -6.83
N GLY A 90 -16.59 -1.30 -7.04
CA GLY A 90 -17.24 -2.59 -6.89
C GLY A 90 -17.68 -2.83 -5.45
N HIS A 91 -16.79 -2.58 -4.48
CA HIS A 91 -17.13 -2.70 -3.06
C HIS A 91 -18.26 -1.75 -2.66
N THR A 92 -18.22 -0.49 -3.11
CA THR A 92 -19.30 0.46 -2.88
C THR A 92 -20.62 -0.01 -3.48
N SER A 93 -20.61 -0.53 -4.71
CA SER A 93 -21.81 -1.08 -5.36
C SER A 93 -22.39 -2.27 -4.58
N ASP A 94 -21.54 -3.20 -4.16
CA ASP A 94 -21.96 -4.40 -3.43
C ASP A 94 -22.56 -4.07 -2.06
N CYS A 95 -21.92 -3.17 -1.30
CA CYS A 95 -22.46 -2.70 -0.02
C CYS A 95 -23.80 -1.99 -0.19
N ARG A 96 -23.93 -1.12 -1.20
CA ARG A 96 -25.18 -0.42 -1.52
C ARG A 96 -26.30 -1.39 -1.88
N LYS A 97 -26.00 -2.40 -2.71
CA LYS A 97 -26.95 -3.46 -3.05
C LYS A 97 -27.38 -4.25 -1.81
N TYR A 98 -26.44 -4.62 -0.94
CA TYR A 98 -26.76 -5.32 0.30
C TYR A 98 -27.69 -4.49 1.21
N VAL A 99 -27.41 -3.19 1.38
CA VAL A 99 -28.25 -2.28 2.16
C VAL A 99 -29.67 -2.21 1.61
N GLU A 100 -29.82 -2.16 0.28
CA GLU A 100 -31.12 -2.17 -0.40
C GLU A 100 -31.88 -3.47 -0.13
N GLU A 101 -31.21 -4.62 -0.27
CA GLU A 101 -31.80 -5.95 -0.07
C GLU A 101 -32.14 -6.24 1.40
N ALA A 102 -31.38 -5.69 2.34
CA ALA A 102 -31.57 -5.88 3.78
C ALA A 102 -32.81 -5.15 4.35
N GLY A 103 -33.46 -4.30 3.55
CA GLY A 103 -34.75 -3.67 3.87
C GLY A 103 -34.76 -2.97 5.23
N ASN A 104 -35.69 -3.36 6.11
CA ASN A 104 -35.91 -2.72 7.41
C ASN A 104 -34.74 -2.85 8.41
N ARG A 105 -33.70 -3.65 8.11
CA ARG A 105 -32.49 -3.70 8.94
C ARG A 105 -31.74 -2.36 8.93
N PHE A 106 -31.87 -1.58 7.85
CA PHE A 106 -31.27 -0.26 7.72
C PHE A 106 -32.37 0.82 7.72
N PRO A 107 -32.73 1.37 8.90
CA PRO A 107 -33.80 2.36 9.00
C PRO A 107 -33.53 3.64 8.18
N ASN A 108 -32.25 3.94 7.90
CA ASN A 108 -31.81 5.08 7.10
C ASN A 108 -31.14 4.65 5.78
N ALA A 109 -31.66 3.62 5.11
CA ALA A 109 -31.06 3.05 3.89
C ALA A 109 -30.66 4.12 2.86
N GLY A 110 -31.48 5.16 2.63
CA GLY A 110 -31.17 6.24 1.68
C GLY A 110 -29.91 7.05 2.00
N TRP A 111 -29.49 7.12 3.27
CA TRP A 111 -28.21 7.72 3.64
C TRP A 111 -27.05 6.75 3.40
N PHE A 112 -27.21 5.46 3.74
CA PHE A 112 -26.22 4.42 3.43
C PHE A 112 -25.96 4.26 1.92
N GLN A 113 -26.94 4.58 1.07
CA GLN A 113 -26.79 4.64 -0.39
C GLN A 113 -25.87 5.77 -0.88
N GLN A 114 -25.61 6.78 -0.05
CA GLN A 114 -24.75 7.93 -0.41
C GLN A 114 -23.30 7.72 0.04
N LEU A 115 -23.07 6.80 0.98
CA LEU A 115 -21.73 6.50 1.50
C LEU A 115 -20.86 5.85 0.43
N VAL A 116 -19.55 6.05 0.53
CA VAL A 116 -18.54 5.38 -0.30
C VAL A 116 -17.75 4.43 0.58
N TYR A 117 -17.72 3.15 0.21
CA TYR A 117 -17.09 2.07 0.95
C TYR A 117 -15.71 1.80 0.34
N PHE A 118 -14.69 1.74 1.18
CA PHE A 118 -13.29 1.77 0.71
C PHE A 118 -12.37 0.77 1.41
N ALA A 119 -12.87 0.10 2.44
CA ALA A 119 -12.12 -0.92 3.13
C ALA A 119 -13.07 -1.89 3.84
N SER A 120 -12.56 -3.08 4.09
CA SER A 120 -13.20 -4.10 4.92
C SER A 120 -12.20 -4.68 5.93
N SER A 121 -12.67 -5.33 6.97
CA SER A 121 -11.79 -6.08 7.87
C SER A 121 -11.94 -7.59 7.73
N GLY A 122 -10.94 -8.34 8.22
CA GLY A 122 -11.01 -9.79 8.35
C GLY A 122 -12.19 -10.27 9.22
N GLY A 123 -12.74 -9.40 10.09
CA GLY A 123 -13.93 -9.67 10.90
C GLY A 123 -15.27 -9.35 10.22
N GLY A 124 -15.25 -8.84 8.98
CA GLY A 124 -16.45 -8.47 8.23
C GLY A 124 -16.96 -7.05 8.50
N ASP A 125 -16.21 -6.22 9.23
CA ASP A 125 -16.51 -4.78 9.37
C ASP A 125 -16.32 -4.08 8.03
N TRP A 126 -17.15 -3.07 7.76
CA TRP A 126 -17.00 -2.18 6.60
C TRP A 126 -16.56 -0.80 7.04
N TYR A 127 -15.78 -0.14 6.20
CA TYR A 127 -15.36 1.23 6.41
C TYR A 127 -15.77 2.07 5.22
N CYS A 128 -16.35 3.23 5.52
CA CYS A 128 -16.84 4.16 4.53
C CYS A 128 -16.58 5.61 4.94
N TRP A 129 -16.69 6.52 3.99
CA TRP A 129 -16.81 7.95 4.29
C TRP A 129 -18.15 8.50 3.81
N ASP A 130 -18.59 9.59 4.45
CA ASP A 130 -19.78 10.34 4.07
C ASP A 130 -19.40 11.56 3.21
N PRO A 131 -19.56 11.48 1.87
CA PRO A 131 -19.20 12.58 0.98
C PRO A 131 -20.11 13.81 1.12
N SER A 132 -21.26 13.69 1.79
CA SER A 132 -22.22 14.78 1.96
C SER A 132 -21.82 15.77 3.07
N ALA A 133 -20.97 15.33 4.01
CA ALA A 133 -20.59 16.07 5.21
C ALA A 133 -19.17 16.64 5.13
N GLN A 134 -18.85 17.42 4.09
CA GLN A 134 -17.49 17.95 3.89
C GLN A 134 -16.97 18.74 5.10
N VAL A 135 -15.72 18.49 5.50
CA VAL A 135 -15.01 19.20 6.55
C VAL A 135 -13.68 19.81 6.06
N PRO A 136 -13.18 20.90 6.68
CA PRO A 136 -11.85 21.46 6.43
C PRO A 136 -10.75 20.71 7.22
N PRO A 137 -9.45 20.80 6.83
CA PRO A 137 -8.91 21.59 5.72
C PRO A 137 -9.01 20.85 4.37
N GLY A 138 -9.28 21.60 3.30
CA GLY A 138 -9.42 21.01 1.96
C GLY A 138 -10.74 20.26 1.78
N TYR A 139 -10.72 19.23 0.95
CA TYR A 139 -11.87 18.33 0.77
C TYR A 139 -11.63 17.07 1.61
N GLU A 140 -12.19 17.05 2.82
CA GLU A 140 -12.19 15.91 3.73
C GLU A 140 -13.63 15.57 4.15
N CYS A 141 -13.84 14.37 4.68
CA CYS A 141 -15.17 13.82 4.98
C CYS A 141 -15.13 12.94 6.24
N PRO A 142 -16.23 12.85 7.01
CA PRO A 142 -16.39 11.89 8.09
C PRO A 142 -16.18 10.45 7.63
N TYR A 143 -15.38 9.72 8.39
CA TYR A 143 -15.12 8.30 8.25
C TYR A 143 -15.91 7.52 9.31
N LEU A 144 -16.44 6.38 8.90
CA LEU A 144 -17.33 5.55 9.70
C LEU A 144 -16.88 4.09 9.65
N CYS A 145 -17.05 3.40 10.78
CA CYS A 145 -16.93 1.96 10.89
C CYS A 145 -18.30 1.34 11.10
N LEU A 146 -18.70 0.45 10.21
CA LEU A 146 -19.91 -0.34 10.28
C LEU A 146 -19.50 -1.73 10.77
N ARG A 147 -19.73 -1.99 12.06
CA ARG A 147 -19.36 -3.27 12.67
C ARG A 147 -20.19 -4.40 12.11
N HIS A 148 -19.55 -5.54 11.89
CA HIS A 148 -20.25 -6.74 11.43
C HIS A 148 -21.40 -7.12 12.38
N GLY A 149 -22.60 -7.33 11.82
CA GLY A 149 -23.83 -7.59 12.57
C GLY A 149 -24.54 -6.34 13.11
N HIS A 150 -23.88 -5.19 13.14
CA HIS A 150 -24.39 -3.92 13.65
C HIS A 150 -24.21 -2.76 12.65
N GLU A 151 -24.21 -3.06 11.36
CA GLU A 151 -23.90 -2.13 10.27
C GLU A 151 -24.88 -0.94 10.23
N HIS A 152 -26.09 -1.11 10.77
CA HIS A 152 -27.12 -0.09 10.88
C HIS A 152 -26.81 0.98 11.95
N ASN A 153 -25.80 0.77 12.80
CA ASN A 153 -25.37 1.70 13.84
C ASN A 153 -23.87 2.03 13.71
N PRO A 154 -23.51 2.91 12.75
CA PRO A 154 -22.12 3.20 12.45
C PRO A 154 -21.42 3.95 13.59
N VAL A 155 -20.14 3.63 13.79
CA VAL A 155 -19.25 4.27 14.76
C VAL A 155 -18.40 5.31 14.04
N ALA A 156 -18.29 6.51 14.60
CA ALA A 156 -17.41 7.54 14.05
C ALA A 156 -15.94 7.14 14.18
N ALA A 157 -15.20 7.20 13.06
CA ALA A 157 -13.80 6.81 12.97
C ALA A 157 -12.86 8.01 12.66
N GLY A 158 -13.41 9.22 12.53
CA GLY A 158 -12.64 10.45 12.28
C GLY A 158 -13.33 11.35 11.26
N ASN A 159 -12.84 12.58 11.10
CA ASN A 159 -13.33 13.52 10.09
C ASN A 159 -12.39 13.64 8.88
N THR A 160 -11.25 12.96 8.92
CA THR A 160 -10.22 13.00 7.90
C THR A 160 -9.58 11.62 7.78
N PHE A 161 -8.92 11.31 6.67
CA PHE A 161 -8.36 9.98 6.50
C PHE A 161 -7.23 9.68 7.50
N TRP A 162 -6.40 10.66 7.85
CA TRP A 162 -5.33 10.43 8.83
C TRP A 162 -5.85 10.24 10.25
N GLU A 163 -7.00 10.86 10.59
CA GLU A 163 -7.71 10.55 11.83
C GLU A 163 -8.26 9.13 11.81
N PHE A 164 -8.83 8.69 10.68
CA PHE A 164 -9.23 7.29 10.48
C PHE A 164 -8.07 6.32 10.69
N VAL A 165 -6.90 6.58 10.09
CA VAL A 165 -5.71 5.72 10.28
C VAL A 165 -5.28 5.68 11.74
N THR A 166 -5.36 6.81 12.46
CA THR A 166 -5.04 6.87 13.89
C THR A 166 -6.07 6.11 14.73
N TRP A 167 -7.35 6.26 14.40
CA TRP A 167 -8.44 5.53 15.04
C TRP A 167 -8.32 4.03 14.80
N ALA A 168 -8.03 3.60 13.57
CA ALA A 168 -7.86 2.21 13.18
C ALA A 168 -6.72 1.53 13.95
N ASP A 169 -5.58 2.22 14.09
CA ASP A 169 -4.45 1.76 14.91
C ASP A 169 -4.87 1.55 16.37
N ALA A 170 -5.57 2.51 16.97
CA ALA A 170 -6.06 2.40 18.34
C ALA A 170 -7.12 1.30 18.51
N ASP A 171 -8.05 1.19 17.56
CA ASP A 171 -9.12 0.22 17.56
C ASP A 171 -8.57 -1.21 17.51
N VAL A 172 -7.71 -1.51 16.52
CA VAL A 172 -7.09 -2.84 16.39
C VAL A 172 -6.25 -3.18 17.61
N ARG A 173 -5.47 -2.24 18.14
CA ARG A 173 -4.64 -2.49 19.33
C ARG A 173 -5.47 -2.79 20.58
N SER A 174 -6.64 -2.17 20.72
CA SER A 174 -7.47 -2.31 21.93
C SER A 174 -7.89 -3.76 22.21
N TRP A 175 -8.06 -4.58 21.17
CA TRP A 175 -8.43 -5.98 21.30
C TRP A 175 -7.31 -6.95 20.92
N ARG A 176 -6.32 -6.52 20.12
CA ARG A 176 -5.17 -7.37 19.74
C ARG A 176 -4.15 -7.50 20.86
N TYR A 177 -3.94 -6.44 21.65
CA TYR A 177 -2.94 -6.39 22.73
C TYR A 177 -3.62 -6.13 24.07
N SER A 178 -4.69 -6.88 24.35
CA SER A 178 -5.44 -6.77 25.60
C SER A 178 -4.65 -7.30 26.81
N GLU A 179 -3.59 -8.07 26.58
CA GLU A 179 -2.71 -8.63 27.60
C GLU A 179 -1.57 -7.64 27.97
N PRO A 180 -1.30 -7.41 29.28
CA PRO A 180 -0.42 -6.35 29.75
C PRO A 180 1.09 -6.53 29.46
N ASP A 181 1.54 -7.72 29.05
CA ASP A 181 2.95 -8.03 28.77
C ASP A 181 3.30 -7.90 27.27
N GLU A 182 2.30 -7.67 26.40
CA GLU A 182 2.54 -7.46 24.98
C GLU A 182 2.76 -5.98 24.69
N SER A 183 4.03 -5.60 24.52
CA SER A 183 4.36 -4.28 23.98
C SER A 183 4.03 -4.26 22.50
N PRO A 184 3.04 -3.47 22.05
CA PRO A 184 2.63 -3.51 20.67
C PRO A 184 3.72 -2.82 19.82
N PRO A 185 3.94 -3.26 18.57
CA PRO A 185 5.04 -2.77 17.74
C PRO A 185 4.96 -1.25 17.55
N ASN A 186 6.12 -0.61 17.49
CA ASN A 186 6.22 0.83 17.28
C ASN A 186 5.80 1.21 15.86
N GLY A 187 4.91 2.21 15.74
CA GLY A 187 4.40 2.67 14.45
C GLY A 187 3.16 1.92 13.98
N ILE A 188 2.57 2.40 12.89
CA ILE A 188 1.33 1.86 12.30
C ILE A 188 1.73 0.90 11.19
N GLU A 189 1.43 -0.38 11.34
CA GLU A 189 1.79 -1.39 10.35
C GLU A 189 0.93 -1.23 9.09
N PHE A 190 1.58 -1.32 7.93
CA PHE A 190 0.90 -1.33 6.64
C PHE A 190 1.57 -2.32 5.69
N CYS A 191 0.78 -3.21 5.11
CA CYS A 191 1.21 -4.18 4.13
C CYS A 191 0.60 -3.85 2.75
N PRO A 192 1.37 -3.33 1.78
CA PRO A 192 0.85 -3.05 0.45
C PRO A 192 0.32 -4.31 -0.23
N SER A 193 -0.79 -4.17 -0.95
CA SER A 193 -1.33 -5.24 -1.78
C SER A 193 -0.32 -5.68 -2.84
N TYR A 194 -0.31 -6.97 -3.16
CA TYR A 194 0.56 -7.55 -4.19
C TYR A 194 -0.24 -8.12 -5.35
N LEU A 195 0.33 -8.02 -6.55
CA LEU A 195 -0.24 -8.55 -7.79
C LEU A 195 0.06 -10.03 -7.97
N ARG A 196 1.33 -10.40 -7.75
CA ARG A 196 1.84 -11.76 -7.90
C ARG A 196 3.18 -11.93 -7.20
N ASP A 197 3.61 -13.16 -7.04
CA ASP A 197 5.01 -13.46 -6.75
C ASP A 197 5.91 -13.10 -7.94
N LYS A 198 7.13 -12.66 -7.63
CA LYS A 198 8.21 -12.51 -8.60
C LYS A 198 8.57 -13.87 -9.20
N GLU A 199 8.82 -13.88 -10.49
CA GLU A 199 9.30 -15.03 -11.23
C GLU A 199 10.71 -15.39 -10.76
N LYS A 200 10.84 -16.51 -10.07
CA LYS A 200 12.14 -17.02 -9.63
C LYS A 200 12.89 -17.62 -10.83
N PRO A 201 14.09 -17.12 -11.17
CA PRO A 201 14.88 -17.69 -12.26
C PRO A 201 15.33 -19.11 -11.92
N ARG A 202 15.60 -19.93 -12.96
CA ARG A 202 16.10 -21.28 -12.73
C ARG A 202 17.51 -21.22 -12.16
N ALA A 203 17.77 -22.11 -11.21
CA ALA A 203 19.07 -22.24 -10.54
C ALA A 203 20.27 -22.41 -11.50
N LEU A 204 20.06 -23.05 -12.66
CA LEU A 204 21.08 -23.20 -13.70
C LEU A 204 21.38 -21.89 -14.39
N ASP A 205 20.36 -21.11 -14.75
CA ASP A 205 20.52 -19.82 -15.44
C ASP A 205 21.30 -18.85 -14.54
N VAL A 206 20.94 -18.78 -13.25
CA VAL A 206 21.67 -17.99 -12.25
C VAL A 206 23.15 -18.39 -12.19
N HIS A 207 23.44 -19.69 -12.19
CA HIS A 207 24.83 -20.16 -12.16
C HIS A 207 25.61 -19.75 -13.42
N LEU A 208 24.97 -19.77 -14.59
CA LEU A 208 25.60 -19.31 -15.84
C LEU A 208 25.87 -17.81 -15.80
N TRP A 209 24.89 -17.00 -15.37
CA TRP A 209 25.04 -15.54 -15.28
C TRP A 209 26.18 -15.12 -14.35
N LEU A 210 26.29 -15.78 -13.18
CA LEU A 210 27.35 -15.52 -12.21
C LEU A 210 28.75 -16.03 -12.64
N ALA A 211 28.83 -16.85 -13.70
CA ALA A 211 30.09 -17.33 -14.27
C ALA A 211 30.56 -16.48 -15.46
N CYS A 212 29.67 -15.74 -16.11
CA CYS A 212 30.00 -14.87 -17.24
C CYS A 212 30.91 -13.70 -16.83
N ASN A 213 31.59 -13.11 -17.83
CA ASN A 213 32.40 -11.89 -17.70
C ASN A 213 33.34 -11.92 -16.47
N ASN A 214 34.10 -13.01 -16.32
CA ASN A 214 35.04 -13.21 -15.20
C ASN A 214 34.38 -13.01 -13.82
N HIS A 215 33.18 -13.56 -13.62
CA HIS A 215 32.44 -13.49 -12.36
C HIS A 215 31.99 -12.08 -11.92
N THR A 216 31.96 -11.10 -12.82
CA THR A 216 31.62 -9.70 -12.49
C THR A 216 30.31 -9.57 -11.70
N ALA A 217 29.22 -10.21 -12.15
CA ALA A 217 27.93 -10.15 -11.46
C ALA A 217 27.98 -10.79 -10.05
N ARG A 218 28.79 -11.84 -9.87
CA ARG A 218 28.99 -12.49 -8.58
C ARG A 218 29.75 -11.58 -7.61
N ASP A 219 30.82 -10.96 -8.07
CA ASP A 219 31.64 -10.07 -7.25
C ASP A 219 30.85 -8.83 -6.82
N LEU A 220 30.00 -8.30 -7.71
CA LEU A 220 29.06 -7.23 -7.37
C LEU A 220 28.04 -7.67 -6.31
N ALA A 221 27.38 -8.82 -6.49
CA ALA A 221 26.42 -9.33 -5.52
C ALA A 221 27.05 -9.58 -4.13
N LEU A 222 28.26 -10.14 -4.08
CA LEU A 222 29.02 -10.32 -2.84
C LEU A 222 29.38 -8.98 -2.20
N SER A 223 29.84 -8.00 -3.00
CA SER A 223 30.17 -6.67 -2.50
C SER A 223 28.96 -5.94 -1.91
N ILE A 224 27.79 -6.06 -2.55
CA ILE A 224 26.54 -5.50 -2.03
C ILE A 224 26.20 -6.15 -0.68
N ARG A 225 26.24 -7.48 -0.59
CA ARG A 225 25.92 -8.21 0.65
C ARG A 225 26.90 -7.91 1.78
N ASP A 226 28.20 -7.99 1.50
CA ASP A 226 29.26 -7.97 2.52
C ASP A 226 29.62 -6.53 2.96
N HIS A 227 29.35 -5.53 2.11
CA HIS A 227 29.71 -4.14 2.37
C HIS A 227 28.53 -3.16 2.31
N GLY A 228 27.30 -3.64 2.10
CA GLY A 228 26.10 -2.79 2.08
C GLY A 228 26.07 -1.77 0.95
N ARG A 229 26.73 -2.06 -0.19
CA ARG A 229 26.82 -1.15 -1.34
C ARG A 229 25.53 -1.12 -2.16
N THR A 230 24.45 -0.65 -1.57
CA THR A 230 23.11 -0.58 -2.20
C THR A 230 23.09 0.27 -3.49
N ASP A 231 24.03 1.19 -3.65
CA ASP A 231 24.25 1.97 -4.87
C ASP A 231 24.70 1.14 -6.09
N ALA A 232 25.19 -0.08 -5.86
CA ALA A 232 25.68 -0.96 -6.92
C ALA A 232 24.60 -1.86 -7.54
N PHE A 233 23.37 -1.87 -7.03
CA PHE A 233 22.28 -2.69 -7.59
C PHE A 233 22.00 -2.41 -9.08
N PRO A 234 21.92 -1.15 -9.56
CA PRO A 234 21.75 -0.88 -10.99
C PRO A 234 22.90 -1.44 -11.86
N ILE A 235 24.14 -1.39 -11.35
CA ILE A 235 25.32 -1.94 -12.04
C ILE A 235 25.27 -3.48 -12.08
N LEU A 236 24.80 -4.11 -11.00
CA LEU A 236 24.54 -5.55 -10.98
C LEU A 236 23.48 -5.94 -12.02
N ALA A 237 22.44 -5.13 -12.20
CA ALA A 237 21.42 -5.38 -13.22
C ALA A 237 22.02 -5.42 -14.63
N ASP A 238 22.89 -4.46 -14.94
CA ASP A 238 23.52 -4.37 -16.25
C ASP A 238 24.49 -5.54 -16.47
N ALA A 239 25.30 -5.89 -15.47
CA ALA A 239 26.18 -7.07 -15.52
C ALA A 239 25.40 -8.38 -15.73
N LEU A 240 24.24 -8.54 -15.08
CA LEU A 240 23.35 -9.69 -15.29
C LEU A 240 22.77 -9.70 -16.71
N GLN A 241 22.35 -8.54 -17.23
CA GLN A 241 21.81 -8.42 -18.58
C GLN A 241 22.87 -8.73 -19.64
N GLU A 242 24.11 -8.24 -19.46
CA GLU A 242 25.26 -8.58 -20.30
C GLU A 242 25.61 -10.08 -20.26
N ALA A 243 25.36 -10.73 -19.12
CA ALA A 243 25.50 -12.18 -18.97
C ALA A 243 24.33 -12.98 -19.59
N GLY A 244 23.34 -12.31 -20.19
CA GLY A 244 22.19 -12.93 -20.85
C GLY A 244 20.97 -13.14 -19.95
N CYS A 245 20.89 -12.48 -18.80
CA CYS A 245 19.68 -12.50 -17.97
C CYS A 245 18.53 -11.77 -18.66
N THR A 246 17.39 -12.46 -18.80
CA THR A 246 16.14 -11.90 -19.34
C THR A 246 15.00 -11.91 -18.33
N ASN A 247 15.25 -12.32 -17.09
CA ASN A 247 14.25 -12.31 -16.02
C ASN A 247 13.95 -10.85 -15.61
N ALA A 248 12.75 -10.37 -15.97
CA ALA A 248 12.35 -8.99 -15.76
C ALA A 248 12.31 -8.63 -14.27
N ASP A 249 11.73 -9.47 -13.42
CA ASP A 249 11.59 -9.18 -11.98
C ASP A 249 12.95 -9.05 -11.29
N LEU A 250 13.95 -9.85 -11.68
CA LEU A 250 15.32 -9.76 -11.19
C LEU A 250 16.00 -8.46 -11.60
N LEU A 251 15.87 -8.08 -12.87
CA LEU A 251 16.48 -6.86 -13.39
C LEU A 251 15.80 -5.60 -12.84
N ASP A 252 14.47 -5.60 -12.77
CA ASP A 252 13.70 -4.47 -12.25
C ASP A 252 13.93 -4.29 -10.74
N SER A 253 13.99 -5.40 -9.97
CA SER A 253 14.34 -5.34 -8.53
C SER A 253 15.73 -4.71 -8.31
N CYS A 254 16.68 -4.93 -9.21
CA CYS A 254 18.00 -4.30 -9.13
C CYS A 254 17.99 -2.81 -9.55
N ARG A 255 17.10 -2.40 -10.45
CA ARG A 255 17.13 -1.06 -11.06
C ARG A 255 16.28 -0.04 -10.32
N THR A 256 15.08 -0.44 -9.94
CA THR A 256 14.04 0.44 -9.40
C THR A 256 13.47 -0.03 -8.08
N GLY A 257 13.84 -1.25 -7.65
CA GLY A 257 13.44 -1.80 -6.36
C GLY A 257 14.05 -1.04 -5.18
N ASP A 258 13.39 -1.19 -4.03
CA ASP A 258 13.93 -0.74 -2.76
C ASP A 258 15.15 -1.63 -2.41
N PRO A 259 16.35 -1.07 -2.21
CA PRO A 259 17.55 -1.87 -1.97
C PRO A 259 17.50 -2.74 -0.70
N ASP A 260 16.73 -2.33 0.31
CA ASP A 260 16.62 -3.07 1.58
C ASP A 260 15.60 -4.20 1.46
N ILE A 261 14.51 -3.97 0.72
CA ILE A 261 13.44 -4.95 0.54
C ILE A 261 13.70 -5.81 -0.70
N ASP A 262 13.66 -5.21 -1.89
CA ASP A 262 13.80 -5.92 -3.16
C ASP A 262 15.22 -6.47 -3.34
N GLY A 263 16.22 -5.73 -2.87
CA GLY A 263 17.62 -6.17 -2.88
C GLY A 263 17.87 -7.44 -2.06
N ALA A 264 17.19 -7.61 -0.92
CA ALA A 264 17.28 -8.85 -0.15
C ALA A 264 16.80 -10.08 -0.94
N TRP A 265 15.76 -9.94 -1.76
CA TRP A 265 15.31 -11.01 -2.65
C TRP A 265 16.30 -11.27 -3.79
N VAL A 266 16.84 -10.22 -4.41
CA VAL A 266 17.89 -10.34 -5.45
C VAL A 266 19.07 -11.15 -4.92
N LEU A 267 19.61 -10.76 -3.76
CA LEU A 267 20.77 -11.43 -3.16
C LEU A 267 20.46 -12.88 -2.79
N ARG A 268 19.28 -13.16 -2.22
CA ARG A 268 18.83 -14.52 -1.94
C ARG A 268 18.78 -15.38 -3.20
N VAL A 269 18.24 -14.84 -4.30
CA VAL A 269 18.13 -15.55 -5.59
C VAL A 269 19.51 -15.86 -6.18
N LEU A 270 20.43 -14.88 -6.14
CA LEU A 270 21.76 -15.01 -6.75
C LEU A 270 22.71 -15.86 -5.90
N LEU A 271 22.75 -15.63 -4.59
CA LEU A 271 23.74 -16.22 -3.69
C LEU A 271 23.23 -17.48 -2.96
N ARG A 272 21.92 -17.77 -3.06
CA ARG A 272 21.24 -18.89 -2.36
C ARG A 272 21.33 -18.81 -0.84
N ASP A 273 21.36 -17.61 -0.29
CA ASP A 273 21.31 -17.39 1.16
C ASP A 273 19.86 -17.60 1.64
N ALA A 274 19.65 -18.69 2.41
CA ALA A 274 18.35 -19.04 3.01
C ALA A 274 18.04 -18.14 4.21
#